data_AF-A0A017RZ76-F1
#
_entry.id   AF-A0A017RZ76-F1
#
_cell.length_a   1.000
_cell.length_b   1.000
_cell.length_c   1.000
_cell.angle_alpha   90.00
_cell.angle_beta   90.00
_cell.angle_gamma   90.00
#
_symmetry.space_group_name_H-M   'P 1'
#
loop_
_entity.id
_entity.type
_entity.pdbx_description
1 polymer ?
#
loop_
_entity_poly.entity_id
_entity_poly.type
_entity_poly.pdbx_seq_one_letter_code
_entity_poly.pdbx_strand_id
1 'polypeptide(L)' 'MDMGLNPDGASNEEYHTQPDMYVEWNLDDFIKSREYAEKNKDYIVNPYDTILNYTINMCK' A
#
# COMPACT_ATOMS: atom_id res chain seq x y z
N MET A 1 -18.78 -6.17 -25.50
CA MET A 1 -18.08 -6.22 -24.21
C MET A 1 -17.63 -4.79 -23.96
N ASP A 2 -18.43 -4.03 -23.23
CA ASP A 2 -18.06 -2.67 -22.83
C ASP A 2 -16.96 -2.79 -21.77
N MET A 3 -15.75 -2.36 -22.08
CA MET A 3 -14.72 -2.16 -21.06
C MET A 3 -15.26 -1.13 -20.07
N GLY A 4 -15.38 -1.51 -18.79
CA GLY A 4 -15.71 -0.55 -17.74
C GLY A 4 -14.58 0.47 -17.69
N LEU A 5 -14.89 1.75 -17.83
CA LEU A 5 -13.92 2.82 -17.61
C LEU A 5 -14.16 3.40 -16.22
N ASN A 6 -13.08 3.74 -15.53
CA ASN A 6 -13.14 4.56 -14.33
C ASN A 6 -13.61 5.99 -14.71
N PRO A 7 -14.13 6.78 -13.75
CA PRO A 7 -14.59 8.15 -14.02
C PRO A 7 -13.52 9.10 -14.58
N ASP A 8 -12.25 8.77 -14.40
CA ASP A 8 -11.08 9.47 -14.95
C ASP A 8 -10.71 8.98 -16.38
N GLY A 9 -11.46 8.04 -16.94
CA GLY A 9 -11.24 7.48 -18.26
C GLY A 9 -10.20 6.36 -18.31
N ALA A 10 -9.66 5.92 -17.17
CA ALA A 10 -8.77 4.76 -17.13
C ALA A 10 -9.53 3.45 -17.37
N SER A 11 -8.94 2.52 -18.12
CA SER A 11 -9.50 1.18 -18.32
C SER A 11 -9.54 0.40 -17.00
N ASN A 12 -10.71 -0.17 -16.67
CA ASN A 12 -10.88 -1.07 -15.53
C ASN A 12 -10.39 -2.52 -15.84
N GLU A 13 -9.87 -2.77 -17.05
CA GLU A 13 -9.18 -4.02 -17.38
C GLU A 13 -7.66 -3.82 -17.31
N GLU A 14 -7.04 -4.40 -16.28
CA GLU A 14 -5.60 -4.73 -16.11
C GLU A 14 -4.57 -3.82 -16.82
N TYR A 15 -4.77 -2.51 -16.82
CA TYR A 15 -3.67 -1.57 -16.92
C TYR A 15 -3.24 -1.27 -15.49
N HIS A 16 -2.00 -1.61 -15.14
CA HIS A 16 -1.40 -1.22 -13.88
C HIS A 16 -1.60 0.30 -13.70
N THR A 17 -2.44 0.70 -12.76
CA THR A 17 -2.57 2.10 -12.39
C THR A 17 -1.24 2.51 -11.76
N GLN A 18 -0.58 3.48 -12.37
CA GLN A 18 0.65 4.03 -11.81
C GLN A 18 0.26 4.94 -10.64
N PRO A 19 0.85 4.78 -9.44
CA PRO A 19 0.59 5.70 -8.35
C PRO A 19 1.21 7.07 -8.67
N ASP A 20 0.55 8.15 -8.23
CA ASP A 20 1.13 9.50 -8.30
C ASP A 20 2.46 9.59 -7.52
N MET A 21 2.60 8.76 -6.48
CA MET A 21 3.78 8.65 -5.64
C MET A 21 4.14 7.19 -5.44
N TYR A 22 5.33 6.80 -5.92
CA TYR A 22 5.82 5.43 -5.76
C TYR A 22 6.52 5.28 -4.40
N VAL A 23 6.01 4.37 -3.58
CA VAL A 23 6.58 3.99 -2.28
C VAL A 23 6.53 2.48 -2.17
N GLU A 24 7.66 1.89 -1.85
CA GLU A 24 7.79 0.45 -1.67
C GLU A 24 8.36 0.13 -0.29
N TRP A 25 8.11 -1.09 0.17
CA TRP A 25 8.75 -1.59 1.37
C TRP A 25 10.22 -1.88 1.09
N ASN A 26 11.09 -1.46 2.02
CA ASN A 26 12.43 -2.01 2.08
C ASN A 26 12.43 -3.36 2.81
N LEU A 27 13.49 -4.14 2.61
CA LEU A 27 13.61 -5.48 3.18
C LEU A 27 13.57 -5.49 4.71
N ASP A 28 14.18 -4.51 5.36
CA ASP A 28 14.26 -4.44 6.82
C ASP A 28 12.89 -4.19 7.46
N ASP A 29 12.12 -3.27 6.89
CA ASP A 29 10.75 -2.98 7.30
C ASP A 29 9.85 -4.19 7.06
N PHE A 30 10.04 -4.90 5.95
CA PHE A 30 9.33 -6.15 5.69
C PHE A 30 9.57 -7.19 6.80
N ILE A 31 10.83 -7.44 7.15
CA ILE A 31 11.18 -8.43 8.18
C ILE A 31 10.56 -8.04 9.52
N LYS A 32 10.73 -6.79 9.95
CA LYS A 32 10.17 -6.30 11.22
C LYS A 32 8.64 -6.36 11.23
N SER A 33 8.02 -6.02 10.10
CA SER A 33 6.57 -6.09 9.93
C SER A 33 6.05 -7.52 10.09
N ARG A 34 6.74 -8.52 9.51
CA ARG A 34 6.41 -9.94 9.67
C ARG A 34 6.55 -10.40 11.12
N GLU A 35 7.66 -10.09 11.77
CA GLU A 35 7.88 -10.43 13.19
C GLU A 35 6.85 -9.78 14.11
N TYR A 36 6.46 -8.54 13.83
CA TYR A 36 5.42 -7.84 14.56
C TYR A 36 4.07 -8.53 14.40
N ALA A 37 3.68 -8.88 13.17
CA ALA A 37 2.40 -9.54 12.88
C ALA A 37 2.27 -10.91 13.56
N GLU A 38 3.37 -11.66 13.68
CA GLU A 38 3.37 -12.94 14.39
C GLU A 38 3.09 -12.80 15.89
N LYS A 39 3.62 -11.75 16.50
CA LYS A 39 3.48 -11.45 17.94
C LYS A 39 2.19 -10.70 18.29
N ASN A 40 1.61 -9.97 17.33
CA ASN A 40 0.50 -9.03 17.57
C ASN A 40 -0.69 -9.32 16.64
N LYS A 41 -1.18 -10.57 16.64
CA LYS A 41 -2.20 -11.04 15.69
C LYS A 41 -3.54 -10.29 15.76
N ASP A 42 -3.86 -9.68 16.90
CA ASP A 42 -5.09 -8.91 17.09
C ASP A 42 -4.96 -7.43 16.67
N TYR A 43 -3.75 -6.99 16.30
CA TYR A 43 -3.49 -5.61 15.89
C TYR A 43 -3.53 -5.49 14.37
N ILE A 44 -4.41 -4.62 13.88
CA ILE A 44 -4.56 -4.32 12.46
C ILE A 44 -3.46 -3.38 11.97
N VAL A 45 -3.02 -2.44 12.81
CA VAL A 45 -2.00 -1.45 12.45
C VAL A 45 -0.62 -2.01 12.72
N ASN A 46 0.21 -2.07 11.67
CA ASN A 46 1.61 -2.45 11.80
C ASN A 46 2.49 -1.20 11.82
N PRO A 47 3.26 -0.95 12.89
CA PRO A 47 4.12 0.23 12.98
C PRO A 47 5.29 0.22 11.97
N TYR A 48 5.58 -0.93 11.36
CA TYR A 48 6.64 -1.10 10.36
C TYR A 48 6.11 -1.07 8.91
N ASP A 49 4.85 -0.69 8.68
CA ASP A 49 4.35 -0.50 7.33
C ASP A 49 4.92 0.80 6.72
N THR A 50 5.85 0.65 5.78
CA THR A 50 6.52 1.76 5.11
C THR A 50 5.54 2.69 4.39
N ILE A 51 4.51 2.15 3.74
CA ILE A 51 3.55 2.91 2.93
C ILE A 51 2.61 3.71 3.84
N LEU A 52 2.12 3.08 4.92
CA LEU A 52 1.29 3.75 5.91
C LEU A 52 2.06 4.88 6.60
N ASN A 53 3.28 4.61 7.04
CA ASN A 53 4.13 5.60 7.68
C ASN A 53 4.44 6.78 6.75
N TYR A 54 4.69 6.50 5.47
CA TYR A 54 4.87 7.53 4.45
C TYR A 54 3.62 8.41 4.32
N THR A 55 2.45 7.78 4.19
CA THR A 55 1.15 8.48 4.09
C THR A 55 0.89 9.37 5.30
N ILE A 56 1.10 8.86 6.52
CA ILE A 56 0.92 9.64 7.75
C ILE A 56 1.86 10.86 7.77
N ASN A 57 3.11 10.72 7.31
CA ASN A 57 4.05 11.82 7.27
C ASN A 57 3.69 12.89 6.23
N MET A 58 3.03 12.53 5.14
CA MET A 58 2.51 13.50 4.17
C MET A 58 1.33 14.31 4.70
N CYS A 59 0.56 13.75 5.65
CA CYS A 59 -0.59 14.42 6.25
C CYS A 59 -0.25 15.35 7.42
N LYS A 60 1.02 15.41 7.84
CA LYS A 60 1.48 16.32 8.90
C LYS A 60 1.82 17.69 8.34
#